data_AF-A0A2W5YN01-F1
#
_entry.id   AF-A0A2W5YN01-F1
#
_cell.length_a   1.000
_cell.length_b   1.000
_cell.length_c   1.000
_cell.angle_alpha   90.00
_cell.angle_beta   90.00
_cell.angle_gamma   90.00
#
_symmetry.space_group_name_H-M   'P 1'
#
loop_
_entity.id
_entity.type
_entity.pdbx_description
1 polymer ?
#
loop_
_entity_poly.entity_id
_entity_poly.type
_entity_poly.pdbx_seq_one_letter_code
_entity_poly.pdbx_strand_id
1 'polypeptide(L)'
;MFALEGCGKLDSSHQAGKLAPCRLPGIDEELLCGKLAVFENRQSRTGRTIDLNVVVLPALEPNEKQEPLFDLAGGPGAASTDGAFFYAKEGKEYRRHRDVVLIDQRGTGKSNGLKPEPHKKTPQDYLTEMYPVDYVKRLRRRLAPRADLTQYTTSIAMDDLDDVRSWLKD
;
A
#
# COMPACT_ATOMS: atom_id res chain seq x y z
N MET A 1 23.47 -17.58 47.34
CA MET A 1 24.10 -18.25 46.18
C MET A 1 23.10 -18.21 45.04
N PHE A 2 23.53 -17.68 43.91
CA PHE A 2 22.77 -17.17 42.77
C PHE A 2 21.84 -18.18 42.09
N ALA A 3 20.71 -17.71 41.56
CA ALA A 3 20.38 -17.83 40.13
C ALA A 3 19.20 -16.91 39.77
N LEU A 4 19.49 -15.92 38.93
CA LEU A 4 18.53 -15.15 38.13
C LEU A 4 18.31 -15.93 36.83
N GLU A 5 17.09 -16.38 36.58
CA GLU A 5 16.62 -16.85 35.26
C GLU A 5 15.35 -16.04 35.02
N GLY A 6 15.22 -15.14 34.05
CA GLY A 6 15.83 -15.01 32.75
C GLY A 6 14.66 -14.65 31.83
N CYS A 7 14.58 -13.39 31.39
CA CYS A 7 13.48 -12.91 30.54
C CYS A 7 13.33 -13.81 29.31
N GLY A 8 12.17 -14.46 29.21
CA GLY A 8 11.75 -15.16 28.00
C GLY A 8 11.74 -14.17 26.83
N LYS A 9 12.43 -14.55 25.75
CA LYS A 9 12.40 -13.87 24.46
C LYS A 9 10.95 -13.73 24.03
N LEU A 10 10.52 -12.49 23.80
CA LEU A 10 9.29 -12.23 23.06
C LEU A 10 9.55 -12.70 21.63
N ASP A 11 8.98 -13.85 21.29
CA ASP A 11 9.05 -14.45 19.98
C ASP A 11 8.54 -13.47 18.91
N SER A 12 9.42 -13.12 17.98
CA SER A 12 9.15 -12.40 16.73
C SER A 12 8.38 -13.27 15.71
N SER A 13 7.69 -14.32 16.14
CA SER A 13 7.07 -15.34 15.29
C SER A 13 5.59 -15.13 14.97
N HIS A 14 4.95 -14.04 15.45
CA HIS A 14 3.50 -13.82 15.29
C HIS A 14 3.04 -13.23 13.94
N GLN A 15 3.92 -13.05 12.93
CA GLN A 15 3.50 -12.54 11.60
C GLN A 15 3.39 -13.59 10.49
N ALA A 16 3.60 -14.88 10.79
CA ALA A 16 3.69 -15.94 9.78
C ALA A 16 2.38 -16.35 9.07
N GLY A 17 1.27 -15.63 9.26
CA GLY A 17 -0.02 -15.97 8.62
C GLY A 17 -0.52 -15.00 7.55
N LYS A 18 0.06 -13.80 7.44
CA LYS A 18 -0.53 -12.66 6.71
C LYS A 18 0.42 -11.97 5.74
N LEU A 19 1.67 -11.84 6.18
CA LEU A 19 2.77 -11.36 5.36
C LEU A 19 3.75 -12.51 5.13
N ALA A 20 4.33 -12.55 3.95
CA ALA A 20 5.39 -13.47 3.60
C ALA A 20 6.67 -12.70 3.29
N PRO A 21 7.86 -13.27 3.63
CA PRO A 21 9.13 -12.79 3.12
C PRO A 21 9.09 -12.54 1.61
N CYS A 22 9.59 -11.38 1.18
CA CYS A 22 9.65 -11.00 -0.22
C CYS A 22 10.90 -10.15 -0.50
N ARG A 23 11.26 -10.06 -1.79
CA ARG A 23 12.28 -9.13 -2.30
C ARG A 23 11.69 -8.31 -3.44
N LEU A 24 11.97 -7.02 -3.42
CA LEU A 24 11.60 -6.10 -4.50
C LEU A 24 12.84 -5.72 -5.32
N PRO A 25 12.69 -5.45 -6.63
CA PRO A 25 13.82 -5.05 -7.47
C PRO A 25 14.59 -3.86 -6.89
N GLY A 26 15.92 -3.98 -6.81
CA GLY A 26 16.80 -2.91 -6.33
C GLY A 26 16.94 -2.79 -4.80
N ILE A 27 16.30 -3.69 -4.03
CA ILE A 27 16.39 -3.78 -2.57
C ILE A 27 17.02 -5.11 -2.18
N ASP A 28 18.15 -5.07 -1.48
CA ASP A 28 18.98 -6.26 -1.17
C ASP A 28 18.55 -6.98 0.12
N GLU A 29 17.75 -6.32 0.94
CA GLU A 29 17.20 -6.88 2.18
C GLU A 29 15.85 -7.56 1.97
N GLU A 30 15.49 -8.43 2.91
CA GLU A 30 14.19 -9.08 2.95
C GLU A 30 13.13 -8.12 3.51
N LEU A 31 12.01 -8.02 2.80
CA LEU A 31 10.82 -7.28 3.22
C LEU A 31 9.70 -8.27 3.53
N LEU A 32 8.58 -7.76 4.06
CA LEU A 32 7.38 -8.54 4.27
C LEU A 32 6.27 -8.03 3.34
N CYS A 33 5.74 -8.90 2.48
CA CYS A 33 4.69 -8.54 1.52
C CYS A 33 3.41 -9.33 1.82
N GLY A 34 2.26 -8.71 1.57
CA GLY A 34 0.99 -9.42 1.64
C GLY A 34 -0.12 -8.71 0.89
N LYS A 35 -1.30 -9.32 0.94
CA LYS A 35 -2.50 -8.81 0.30
C LYS A 35 -3.67 -8.91 1.26
N LEU A 36 -4.35 -7.79 1.48
CA LEU A 36 -5.60 -7.76 2.23
C LEU A 36 -6.77 -7.62 1.26
N ALA A 37 -7.62 -8.64 1.19
CA ALA A 37 -8.84 -8.58 0.39
C ALA A 37 -9.91 -7.73 1.10
N VAL A 38 -10.39 -6.69 0.43
CA VAL A 38 -11.51 -5.85 0.87
C VAL A 38 -12.62 -5.84 -0.17
N PHE A 39 -13.86 -5.61 0.23
CA PHE A 39 -14.94 -5.39 -0.75
C PHE A 39 -14.72 -4.08 -1.50
N GLU A 40 -14.91 -4.11 -2.82
CA GLU A 40 -14.85 -2.88 -3.63
C GLU A 40 -15.93 -1.90 -3.15
N ASN A 41 -17.18 -2.38 -3.01
CA ASN A 41 -18.25 -1.63 -2.39
C ASN A 41 -18.42 -2.07 -0.92
N ARG A 42 -17.96 -1.21 0.01
CA ARG A 42 -18.02 -1.48 1.45
C ARG A 42 -19.44 -1.51 2.02
N GLN A 43 -20.37 -0.76 1.43
CA GLN A 43 -21.75 -0.66 1.93
C GLN A 43 -22.52 -1.94 1.66
N SER A 44 -22.40 -2.47 0.44
CA SER A 44 -23.10 -3.70 0.07
C SER A 44 -22.42 -4.96 0.60
N ARG A 45 -21.08 -4.93 0.78
CA ARG A 45 -20.26 -6.10 1.17
C ARG A 45 -20.52 -7.34 0.31
N THR A 46 -20.78 -7.11 -0.97
CA THR A 46 -21.08 -8.16 -1.95
C THR A 46 -20.39 -7.83 -3.28
N GLY A 47 -20.19 -8.85 -4.12
CA GLY A 47 -19.58 -8.67 -5.44
C GLY A 47 -18.05 -8.63 -5.39
N ARG A 48 -17.45 -7.68 -6.13
CA ARG A 48 -16.00 -7.62 -6.36
C ARG A 48 -15.22 -7.30 -5.09
N THR A 49 -14.02 -7.85 -5.01
CA THR A 49 -13.02 -7.52 -4.00
C THR A 49 -11.80 -6.84 -4.65
N ILE A 50 -11.05 -6.10 -3.84
CA ILE A 50 -9.76 -5.52 -4.17
C ILE A 50 -8.74 -6.15 -3.24
N ASP A 51 -7.66 -6.69 -3.81
CA ASP A 51 -6.49 -7.10 -3.04
C ASP A 51 -5.61 -5.87 -2.79
N LEU A 52 -5.66 -5.31 -1.58
CA LEU A 52 -4.78 -4.23 -1.18
C LEU A 52 -3.34 -4.76 -1.09
N ASN A 53 -2.45 -4.23 -1.91
CA ASN A 53 -1.04 -4.58 -1.91
C ASN A 53 -0.32 -3.88 -0.75
N VAL A 54 0.23 -4.67 0.17
CA VAL A 54 0.90 -4.20 1.38
C VAL A 54 2.35 -4.65 1.37
N VAL A 55 3.27 -3.72 1.61
CA VAL A 55 4.69 -3.98 1.82
C VAL A 55 5.09 -3.38 3.17
N VAL A 56 5.68 -4.20 4.03
CA VAL A 56 6.24 -3.77 5.31
C VAL A 56 7.75 -3.91 5.24
N LEU A 57 8.42 -2.81 5.52
CA LEU A 57 9.85 -2.78 5.73
C LEU A 57 10.10 -2.82 7.25
N PRO A 58 10.63 -3.93 7.80
CA PRO A 58 10.80 -4.07 9.24
C PRO A 58 11.73 -3.02 9.84
N ALA A 59 11.49 -2.69 11.11
CA ALA A 59 12.41 -1.90 11.93
C ALA A 59 13.81 -2.56 11.98
N LEU A 60 14.86 -1.73 11.96
CA LEU A 60 16.24 -2.21 12.00
C LEU A 60 16.66 -2.66 13.40
N GLU A 61 16.10 -2.02 14.43
CA GLU A 61 16.33 -2.35 15.85
C GLU A 61 15.02 -2.85 16.48
N PRO A 62 14.62 -4.11 16.25
CA PRO A 62 13.31 -4.62 16.65
C PRO A 62 13.12 -4.73 18.18
N ASN A 63 14.21 -4.71 18.95
CA ASN A 63 14.15 -4.72 20.43
C ASN A 63 13.69 -3.38 21.01
N GLU A 64 13.75 -2.29 20.23
CA GLU A 64 13.35 -0.94 20.64
C GLU A 64 12.20 -0.43 19.76
N LYS A 65 11.33 -1.35 19.32
CA LYS A 65 10.31 -1.09 18.31
C LYS A 65 9.21 -0.16 18.84
N GLN A 66 8.94 0.89 18.06
CA GLN A 66 7.86 1.85 18.23
C GLN A 66 6.71 1.56 17.25
N GLU A 67 5.63 2.34 17.32
CA GLU A 67 4.48 2.17 16.43
C GLU A 67 4.90 2.30 14.94
N PRO A 68 4.28 1.53 14.04
CA PRO A 68 4.59 1.60 12.62
C PRO A 68 4.34 2.99 12.02
N LEU A 69 5.18 3.38 11.06
CA LEU A 69 4.96 4.53 10.19
C LEU A 69 4.22 4.07 8.93
N PHE A 70 3.01 4.59 8.71
CA PHE A 70 2.27 4.38 7.47
C PHE A 70 2.60 5.53 6.50
N ASP A 71 3.20 5.19 5.38
CA ASP A 71 3.50 6.16 4.32
C ASP A 71 2.41 6.11 3.24
N LEU A 72 1.94 7.29 2.86
CA LEU A 72 0.96 7.47 1.80
C LEU A 72 1.56 8.34 0.72
N ALA A 73 1.79 7.74 -0.46
CA ALA A 73 2.19 8.51 -1.61
C ALA A 73 1.09 9.51 -2.01
N GLY A 74 1.49 10.79 -2.10
CA GLY A 74 0.62 11.89 -2.51
C GLY A 74 0.31 11.89 -4.02
N GLY A 75 -0.43 12.88 -4.49
CA GLY A 75 -0.89 12.96 -5.87
C GLY A 75 -2.33 13.41 -5.97
N PRO A 76 -3.32 12.52 -6.15
CA PRO A 76 -3.39 11.05 -5.95
C PRO A 76 -2.91 10.19 -7.13
N GLY A 77 -2.99 8.86 -7.01
CA GLY A 77 -2.75 7.90 -8.09
C GLY A 77 -1.41 7.17 -8.03
N ALA A 78 -0.50 7.61 -7.14
CA ALA A 78 0.76 6.95 -6.89
C ALA A 78 0.59 5.67 -6.05
N ALA A 79 1.45 4.69 -6.31
CA ALA A 79 1.56 3.48 -5.52
C ALA A 79 2.53 3.74 -4.36
N SER A 80 2.07 3.68 -3.10
CA SER A 80 2.98 3.90 -1.96
C SER A 80 4.08 2.84 -1.91
N THR A 81 3.82 1.63 -2.42
CA THR A 81 4.83 0.56 -2.47
C THR A 81 6.00 0.85 -3.41
N ASP A 82 5.87 1.81 -4.35
CA ASP A 82 7.01 2.30 -5.14
C ASP A 82 8.03 3.06 -4.27
N GLY A 83 7.62 3.56 -3.09
CA GLY A 83 8.48 4.20 -2.11
C GLY A 83 9.39 3.24 -1.33
N ALA A 84 9.25 1.91 -1.50
CA ALA A 84 10.03 0.93 -0.76
C ALA A 84 11.55 1.12 -0.91
N PHE A 85 12.01 1.51 -2.11
CA PHE A 85 13.43 1.73 -2.37
C PHE A 85 14.01 2.85 -1.50
N PHE A 86 13.29 3.97 -1.37
CA PHE A 86 13.69 5.09 -0.53
C PHE A 86 13.86 4.64 0.93
N TYR A 87 12.86 3.93 1.49
CA TYR A 87 12.93 3.44 2.86
C TYR A 87 13.95 2.32 3.09
N ALA A 88 14.38 1.61 2.04
CA ALA A 88 15.49 0.67 2.12
C ALA A 88 16.87 1.34 2.08
N LYS A 89 16.97 2.58 1.57
CA LYS A 89 18.23 3.28 1.31
C LYS A 89 18.25 4.68 1.91
N GLU A 90 17.92 5.71 1.15
CA GLU A 90 18.11 7.11 1.54
C GLU A 90 17.29 7.50 2.78
N GLY A 91 16.12 6.87 2.95
CA GLY A 91 15.21 7.03 4.08
C GLY A 91 15.37 5.98 5.18
N LYS A 92 16.47 5.22 5.22
CA LYS A 92 16.65 4.10 6.15
C LYS A 92 16.53 4.49 7.63
N GLU A 93 16.87 5.74 7.98
CA GLU A 93 16.74 6.25 9.36
C GLU A 93 15.30 6.28 9.87
N TYR A 94 14.30 6.47 9.00
CA TYR A 94 12.88 6.39 9.40
C TYR A 94 12.49 5.01 9.97
N ARG A 95 13.29 3.98 9.65
CA ARG A 95 13.10 2.60 10.08
C ARG A 95 13.96 2.17 11.25
N ARG A 96 14.73 3.09 11.86
CA ARG A 96 15.61 2.74 13.00
C ARG A 96 14.83 1.96 14.06
N HIS A 97 13.67 2.48 14.45
CA HIS A 97 12.81 1.91 15.49
C HIS A 97 11.38 1.62 15.03
N ARG A 98 11.04 1.81 13.75
CA ARG A 98 9.66 1.66 13.25
C ARG A 98 9.64 0.75 12.04
N ASP A 99 8.63 -0.10 11.98
CA ASP A 99 8.26 -0.68 10.69
C ASP A 99 7.73 0.46 9.80
N VAL A 100 8.11 0.46 8.53
CA VAL A 100 7.45 1.30 7.53
C VAL A 100 6.46 0.44 6.77
N VAL A 101 5.19 0.83 6.81
CA VAL A 101 4.08 0.14 6.15
C VAL A 101 3.67 0.96 4.93
N LEU A 102 3.78 0.34 3.77
CA LEU A 102 3.41 0.90 2.47
C LEU A 102 2.18 0.17 1.97
N ILE A 103 1.15 0.93 1.62
CA ILE A 103 -0.10 0.40 1.07
C ILE A 103 -0.39 1.11 -0.24
N ASP A 104 -0.56 0.34 -1.30
CA ASP A 104 -1.17 0.87 -2.51
C ASP A 104 -2.66 1.11 -2.19
N GLN A 105 -3.09 2.36 -2.17
CA GLN A 105 -4.51 2.68 -2.00
C GLN A 105 -5.34 2.05 -3.13
N ARG A 106 -6.61 1.74 -2.87
CA ARG A 106 -7.55 1.30 -3.91
C ARG A 106 -7.44 2.19 -5.15
N GLY A 107 -7.28 1.57 -6.31
CA GLY A 107 -7.12 2.27 -7.58
C GLY A 107 -5.69 2.73 -7.91
N THR A 108 -4.69 2.42 -7.07
CA THR A 108 -3.28 2.69 -7.35
C THR A 108 -2.45 1.41 -7.37
N GLY A 109 -1.24 1.49 -7.93
CA GLY A 109 -0.27 0.38 -7.93
C GLY A 109 -0.86 -0.97 -8.30
N LYS A 110 -0.69 -1.94 -7.41
CA LYS A 110 -1.23 -3.30 -7.55
C LYS A 110 -2.61 -3.49 -6.88
N SER A 111 -3.15 -2.47 -6.21
CA SER A 111 -4.48 -2.45 -5.59
C SER A 111 -5.58 -2.04 -6.56
N ASN A 112 -5.76 -2.81 -7.63
CA ASN A 112 -6.69 -2.52 -8.74
C ASN A 112 -6.45 -1.17 -9.45
N GLY A 113 -5.19 -0.88 -9.82
CA GLY A 113 -4.78 0.36 -10.48
C GLY A 113 -5.70 0.87 -11.60
N LEU A 114 -6.20 2.11 -11.46
CA LEU A 114 -7.02 2.81 -12.46
C LEU A 114 -6.13 3.60 -13.42
N LYS A 115 -5.45 2.88 -14.32
CA LYS A 115 -4.52 3.50 -15.28
C LYS A 115 -5.24 4.03 -16.52
N PRO A 116 -4.97 5.28 -16.95
CA PRO A 116 -5.39 5.75 -18.26
C PRO A 116 -4.62 5.02 -19.37
N GLU A 117 -5.08 5.17 -20.60
CA GLU A 117 -4.31 4.70 -21.75
C GLU A 117 -2.99 5.47 -21.83
N PRO A 118 -1.89 4.80 -22.20
CA PRO A 118 -0.66 5.50 -22.58
C PRO A 118 -0.98 6.51 -23.69
N HIS A 119 -0.76 7.79 -23.41
CA HIS A 119 -0.90 8.86 -24.38
C HIS A 119 0.41 9.64 -24.43
N LYS A 120 1.00 9.73 -25.62
CA LYS A 120 2.18 10.58 -25.81
C LYS A 120 1.67 12.02 -25.98
N LYS A 121 1.96 12.86 -24.98
CA LYS A 121 1.59 14.28 -25.05
C LYS A 121 2.19 14.93 -26.29
N THR A 122 1.37 15.69 -26.97
CA THR A 122 1.70 16.56 -28.10
C THR A 122 1.61 18.03 -27.65
N PRO A 123 2.21 18.98 -28.38
CA PRO A 123 2.04 20.40 -28.09
C PRO A 123 0.55 20.82 -28.02
N GLN A 124 -0.31 20.20 -28.82
CA GLN A 124 -1.75 20.48 -28.84
C GLN A 124 -2.43 20.16 -27.51
N ASP A 125 -1.99 19.12 -26.80
CA ASP A 125 -2.59 18.72 -25.51
C ASP A 125 -2.40 19.80 -24.42
N TYR A 126 -1.41 20.68 -24.56
CA TYR A 126 -1.20 21.82 -23.66
C TYR A 126 -2.11 23.01 -23.96
N LEU A 127 -2.73 23.03 -25.15
CA LEU A 127 -3.65 24.07 -25.58
C LEU A 127 -5.13 23.66 -25.39
N THR A 128 -5.38 22.40 -25.05
CA THR A 128 -6.71 21.89 -24.71
C THR A 128 -6.95 21.93 -23.21
N GLU A 129 -8.21 21.82 -22.81
CA GLU A 129 -8.58 21.60 -21.40
C GLU A 129 -7.80 20.42 -20.81
N MET A 130 -7.42 20.52 -19.53
CA MET A 130 -6.64 19.50 -18.84
C MET A 130 -7.33 18.13 -18.82
N TYR A 131 -8.67 18.11 -18.76
CA TYR A 131 -9.48 16.89 -18.75
C TYR A 131 -10.66 17.01 -19.73
N PRO A 132 -10.43 16.86 -21.04
CA PRO A 132 -11.49 16.99 -22.02
C PRO A 132 -12.62 15.99 -21.75
N VAL A 133 -13.87 16.43 -21.83
CA VAL A 133 -15.04 15.59 -21.47
C VAL A 133 -15.05 14.26 -22.21
N ASP A 134 -14.70 14.24 -23.50
CA ASP A 134 -14.67 13.01 -24.29
C ASP A 134 -13.56 12.06 -23.86
N TYR A 135 -12.42 12.61 -23.41
CA TYR A 135 -11.36 11.80 -22.81
C TYR A 135 -11.85 11.13 -21.53
N VAL A 136 -12.50 11.89 -20.64
CA VAL A 136 -13.06 11.35 -19.39
C VAL A 136 -14.15 10.30 -19.66
N LYS A 137 -15.04 10.54 -20.63
CA LYS A 137 -16.06 9.56 -21.06
C LYS A 137 -15.45 8.27 -21.60
N ARG A 138 -14.39 8.35 -22.41
CA ARG A 138 -13.66 7.17 -22.89
C ARG A 138 -13.02 6.40 -21.74
N LEU A 139 -12.37 7.11 -20.82
CA LEU A 139 -11.73 6.50 -19.65
C LEU A 139 -12.77 5.78 -18.77
N ARG A 140 -13.91 6.44 -18.48
CA ARG A 140 -15.02 5.81 -17.75
C ARG A 140 -15.51 4.54 -18.43
N ARG A 141 -15.80 4.57 -19.75
CA ARG A 141 -16.29 3.40 -20.49
C ARG A 141 -15.32 2.22 -20.44
N ARG A 142 -14.01 2.49 -20.45
CA ARG A 142 -12.98 1.47 -20.35
C ARG A 142 -12.86 0.87 -18.94
N LEU A 143 -12.95 1.70 -17.90
CA LEU A 143 -12.71 1.25 -16.53
C LEU A 143 -13.96 0.65 -15.87
N ALA A 144 -15.16 1.14 -16.18
CA ALA A 144 -16.42 0.71 -15.57
C ALA A 144 -16.71 -0.81 -15.63
N PRO A 145 -16.31 -1.57 -16.68
CA PRO A 145 -16.49 -3.02 -16.71
C PRO A 145 -15.71 -3.78 -15.62
N ARG A 146 -14.62 -3.20 -15.11
CA ARG A 146 -13.73 -3.86 -14.14
C ARG A 146 -13.64 -3.14 -12.78
N ALA A 147 -14.33 -2.01 -12.62
CA ALA A 147 -14.29 -1.22 -11.41
C ALA A 147 -15.59 -0.43 -11.22
N ASP A 148 -16.12 -0.44 -9.99
CA ASP A 148 -17.15 0.52 -9.58
C ASP A 148 -16.48 1.86 -9.26
N LEU A 149 -16.43 2.75 -10.26
CA LEU A 149 -15.73 4.03 -10.17
C LEU A 149 -16.27 4.97 -9.09
N THR A 150 -17.42 4.66 -8.49
CA THR A 150 -17.95 5.41 -7.34
C THR A 150 -17.25 5.06 -6.02
N GLN A 151 -16.44 4.00 -6.00
CA GLN A 151 -15.83 3.45 -4.79
C GLN A 151 -14.34 3.80 -4.60
N TYR A 152 -13.78 4.69 -5.44
CA TYR A 152 -12.35 5.05 -5.45
C TYR A 152 -12.14 6.46 -4.91
N THR A 153 -12.66 6.73 -3.72
CA THR A 153 -12.58 8.02 -3.04
C THR A 153 -11.66 7.93 -1.82
N THR A 154 -11.16 9.08 -1.36
CA THR A 154 -10.26 9.15 -0.21
C THR A 154 -10.88 8.60 1.06
N SER A 155 -12.17 8.87 1.33
CA SER A 155 -12.83 8.37 2.54
C SER A 155 -12.81 6.85 2.61
N ILE A 156 -13.15 6.18 1.52
CA ILE A 156 -13.16 4.72 1.45
C ILE A 156 -11.73 4.16 1.50
N ALA A 157 -10.75 4.86 0.91
CA ALA A 157 -9.35 4.48 1.01
C ALA A 157 -8.80 4.61 2.45
N MET A 158 -9.34 5.51 3.28
CA MET A 158 -8.96 5.59 4.69
C MET A 158 -9.58 4.47 5.52
N ASP A 159 -10.79 4.00 5.18
CA ASP A 159 -11.34 2.78 5.78
C ASP A 159 -10.48 1.55 5.43
N ASP A 160 -9.97 1.47 4.18
CA ASP A 160 -9.01 0.44 3.77
C ASP A 160 -7.71 0.49 4.59
N LEU A 161 -7.20 1.69 4.84
CA LEU A 161 -6.01 1.88 5.66
C LEU A 161 -6.23 1.42 7.10
N ASP A 162 -7.39 1.70 7.69
CA ASP A 162 -7.71 1.24 9.05
C ASP A 162 -7.89 -0.29 9.12
N ASP A 163 -8.44 -0.91 8.07
CA ASP A 163 -8.50 -2.36 7.94
C ASP A 163 -7.09 -2.96 7.87
N VAL A 164 -6.15 -2.38 7.11
CA VAL A 164 -4.75 -2.83 7.09
C VAL A 164 -4.10 -2.63 8.46
N ARG A 165 -4.31 -1.48 9.11
CA ARG A 165 -3.79 -1.22 10.47
C ARG A 165 -4.27 -2.26 11.46
N SER A 166 -5.53 -2.68 11.38
CA SER A 166 -6.10 -3.71 12.25
C SER A 166 -5.57 -5.10 11.87
N TRP A 167 -5.54 -5.42 10.57
CA TRP A 167 -5.03 -6.67 10.04
C TRP A 167 -3.58 -6.97 10.44
N LEU A 168 -2.73 -5.94 10.58
CA LEU A 168 -1.33 -6.10 10.99
C LEU A 168 -1.12 -6.28 12.51
N LYS A 169 -2.15 -6.04 13.34
CA LYS A 169 -2.08 -6.20 14.80
C LYS A 169 -2.44 -7.61 15.27
N ASP A 170 -3.39 -8.25 14.58
CA ASP A 170 -3.84 -9.61 14.91
C ASP A 170 -2.91 -10.69 14.32
#